data_AF-A0A7Y2CNB7-F1
#
_entry.id   AF-A0A7Y2CNB7-F1
#
_cell.length_a   1.000
_cell.length_b   1.000
_cell.length_c   1.000
_cell.angle_alpha   90.00
_cell.angle_beta   90.00
_cell.angle_gamma   90.00
#
_symmetry.space_group_name_H-M   'P 1'
#
loop_
_entity.id
_entity.type
_entity.pdbx_description
1 polymer ?
#
loop_
_entity_poly.entity_id
_entity_poly.type
_entity_poly.pdbx_seq_one_letter_code
_entity_poly.pdbx_strand_id
1 'polypeptide(L)' 'MSDKTTQRSPHGVGVRVPLIDGASKVTGSAVYTDDIQLPGTLVGKILRSPHAHAKIVRLDTSRAE' A
#
# COMPACT_ATOMS: atom_id res chain seq x y z
N MET A 1 26.21 -32.94 22.83
CA MET A 1 26.68 -31.69 22.17
C MET A 1 25.46 -31.00 21.57
N SER A 2 24.61 -30.48 22.45
CA SER A 2 24.49 -29.04 22.77
C SER A 2 23.58 -28.37 21.75
N ASP A 3 22.29 -28.65 21.87
CA ASP A 3 21.29 -27.76 22.49
C ASP A 3 20.90 -26.63 21.53
N LYS A 4 19.85 -26.90 20.73
CA LYS A 4 19.13 -25.87 19.99
C LYS A 4 18.28 -25.13 21.02
N THR A 5 18.89 -24.20 21.76
CA THR A 5 18.15 -23.22 22.56
C THR A 5 17.13 -22.54 21.65
N THR A 6 15.88 -22.95 21.80
CA THR A 6 14.70 -22.24 21.31
C THR A 6 14.80 -20.80 21.76
N GLN A 7 15.16 -19.88 20.85
CA GLN A 7 15.07 -18.46 21.13
C GLN A 7 13.60 -18.14 21.38
N ARG A 8 13.24 -17.93 22.66
CA ARG A 8 11.94 -17.37 23.01
C ARG A 8 11.95 -15.91 22.59
N SER A 9 11.27 -15.61 21.49
CA SER A 9 10.96 -14.23 21.13
C SER A 9 10.30 -13.53 22.33
N PRO A 10 10.70 -12.29 22.65
CA PRO A 10 10.14 -11.60 23.80
C PRO A 10 8.68 -11.24 23.47
N HIS A 11 7.74 -11.79 24.25
CA HIS A 11 6.30 -11.64 24.06
C HIS A 11 5.68 -11.14 25.37
N GLY A 12 4.84 -10.11 25.30
CA GLY A 12 4.12 -9.59 26.47
C GLY A 12 3.89 -8.07 26.42
N VAL A 13 2.97 -7.59 27.26
CA VAL A 13 2.70 -6.16 27.44
C VAL A 13 3.90 -5.51 28.15
N GLY A 14 4.34 -4.34 27.65
CA GLY A 14 5.49 -3.59 28.21
C GLY A 14 6.85 -4.01 27.67
N VAL A 15 6.92 -5.03 26.80
CA VAL A 15 8.15 -5.47 26.15
C VAL A 15 8.40 -4.68 24.87
N ARG A 16 9.64 -4.22 24.67
CA ARG A 16 10.05 -3.57 23.41
C ARG A 16 10.25 -4.62 22.32
N VAL A 17 9.24 -4.83 21.48
CA VAL A 17 9.29 -5.75 20.34
C VAL A 17 9.43 -4.93 19.04
N PRO A 18 10.37 -5.28 18.14
CA PRO A 18 10.43 -4.67 16.82
C PRO A 18 9.13 -4.88 16.04
N LEU A 19 8.76 -3.89 15.21
CA LEU A 19 7.62 -4.03 14.32
C LEU A 19 7.86 -5.16 13.32
N ILE A 20 6.89 -6.07 13.18
CA ILE A 20 7.01 -7.29 12.35
C ILE A 20 7.40 -6.94 10.90
N ASP A 21 6.75 -5.93 10.33
CA ASP A 21 7.00 -5.45 8.97
C ASP A 21 7.93 -4.22 8.94
N GLY A 22 8.56 -3.89 10.07
CA GLY A 22 9.41 -2.71 10.18
C GLY A 22 10.59 -2.76 9.22
N ALA A 23 11.27 -3.91 9.14
CA ALA A 23 12.41 -4.11 8.25
C ALA A 23 12.02 -3.91 6.78
N SER A 24 10.96 -4.57 6.30
CA SER A 24 10.55 -4.48 4.90
C SER A 24 10.10 -3.08 4.49
N LYS A 25 9.46 -2.34 5.41
CA LYS A 25 9.07 -0.94 5.19
C LYS A 25 10.28 -0.01 5.06
N VAL A 26 11.28 -0.13 5.94
CA VAL A 26 12.45 0.78 5.93
C VAL A 26 13.47 0.44 4.84
N THR A 27 13.48 -0.79 4.34
CA THR A 27 14.36 -1.21 3.23
C THR A 27 13.72 -1.00 1.85
N GLY A 28 12.44 -0.63 1.78
CA GLY A 28 11.70 -0.54 0.52
C GLY A 28 11.40 -1.90 -0.11
N SER A 29 11.48 -2.99 0.66
CA SER A 29 11.19 -4.35 0.18
C SER A 29 9.73 -4.75 0.39
N ALA A 30 8.95 -3.94 1.10
CA ALA A 30 7.50 -4.09 1.20
C ALA A 30 6.85 -3.78 -0.16
N VAL A 31 5.95 -4.66 -0.60
CA VAL A 31 5.18 -4.49 -1.84
C VAL A 31 3.83 -3.88 -1.51
N TYR A 32 3.55 -2.73 -2.09
CA TYR A 32 2.27 -2.02 -2.00
C TYR A 32 1.48 -2.19 -3.30
N THR A 33 0.21 -1.77 -3.27
CA THR A 33 -0.69 -1.89 -4.43
C THR A 33 -0.15 -1.20 -5.68
N ASP A 34 0.55 -0.07 -5.51
CA ASP A 34 1.13 0.70 -6.62
C ASP A 34 2.41 0.06 -7.21
N ASP A 35 3.02 -0.89 -6.49
CA ASP A 35 4.19 -1.63 -6.98
C ASP A 35 3.80 -2.81 -7.89
N ILE A 36 2.51 -3.16 -7.93
CA ILE A 36 2.01 -4.31 -8.69
C ILE A 36 1.94 -3.95 -10.18
N GLN A 37 2.72 -4.65 -11.00
CA GLN A 37 2.70 -4.52 -12.46
C GLN A 37 2.30 -5.85 -13.09
N LEU A 38 1.18 -5.87 -13.81
CA LEU A 38 0.68 -7.04 -14.54
C LEU A 38 0.63 -6.74 -16.05
N PRO A 39 0.79 -7.76 -16.92
CA PRO A 39 0.61 -7.56 -18.36
C PRO A 39 -0.78 -7.01 -18.67
N GLY A 40 -0.83 -5.91 -19.41
CA GLY A 40 -2.10 -5.26 -19.82
C GLY A 40 -2.73 -4.34 -18.78
N THR A 41 -2.04 -4.00 -17.67
CA THR A 41 -2.54 -3.00 -16.71
C THR A 41 -2.75 -1.64 -17.39
N LEU A 42 -3.95 -1.06 -17.22
CA LEU A 42 -4.28 0.30 -17.64
C LEU A 42 -4.09 1.29 -16.50
N VAL A 43 -3.72 2.53 -16.84
CA VAL A 43 -3.61 3.65 -15.88
C VAL A 43 -4.84 4.54 -15.99
N GLY A 44 -5.59 4.67 -14.90
CA GLY A 44 -6.76 5.54 -14.83
C GLY A 44 -6.43 6.91 -14.25
N LYS A 45 -7.09 7.98 -14.75
CA LYS A 45 -7.05 9.31 -14.15
C LYS A 45 -8.46 9.82 -13.90
N ILE A 46 -8.68 10.39 -12.71
CA ILE A 46 -10.00 10.86 -12.30
C ILE A 46 -10.14 12.36 -12.59
N LEU A 47 -11.12 12.74 -13.41
CA LEU A 47 -11.58 14.13 -13.51
C LEU A 47 -12.49 14.43 -12.32
N ARG A 48 -12.07 15.35 -11.44
CA ARG A 48 -12.82 15.73 -10.24
C ARG A 48 -13.63 17.01 -10.49
N SER A 49 -14.76 17.14 -9.79
CA SER A 49 -15.53 18.39 -9.77
C SER A 49 -14.72 19.51 -9.11
N PRO A 50 -14.67 20.72 -9.71
CA PRO A 50 -14.13 21.90 -9.03
C PRO A 50 -15.13 22.53 -8.04
N HIS A 51 -16.38 22.07 -8.03
CA HIS A 51 -17.45 22.61 -7.19
C HIS A 51 -17.84 21.61 -6.10
N ALA A 52 -18.01 22.10 -4.88
CA ALA A 52 -18.45 21.30 -3.72
C ALA A 52 -19.88 20.75 -3.88
N HIS A 53 -20.76 21.50 -4.55
CA HIS A 53 -22.11 21.06 -4.90
C HIS A 53 -22.50 21.61 -6.28
N ALA A 54 -22.81 20.72 -7.21
CA ALA A 54 -23.28 21.08 -8.55
C ALA A 54 -24.03 19.88 -9.16
N LYS A 55 -24.92 20.16 -10.11
CA LYS A 55 -25.53 19.14 -10.95
C LYS A 55 -24.68 18.94 -12.20
N ILE A 56 -24.34 17.69 -12.52
CA ILE A 56 -23.69 17.36 -13.79
C ILE A 56 -24.76 17.44 -14.89
N VAL A 57 -24.56 18.31 -15.87
CA VAL A 57 -25.48 18.51 -17.01
C VAL A 57 -24.97 17.93 -18.32
N ARG A 58 -23.64 17.91 -18.50
CA ARG A 58 -22.96 17.40 -19.70
C ARG A 58 -21.53 17.01 -19.38
N LEU A 59 -21.00 16.00 -20.07
CA LEU A 59 -19.59 15.66 -20.15
C LEU A 59 -19.18 15.63 -21.62
N ASP A 60 -17.95 16.06 -21.93
CA ASP A 60 -17.38 16.05 -23.27
C ASP A 60 -16.09 15.23 -23.24
N THR A 61 -16.12 14.06 -23.87
CA THR A 61 -15.02 13.08 -23.87
C THR A 61 -14.30 12.99 -25.22
N SER A 62 -14.68 13.83 -26.19
CA SER A 62 -14.19 13.75 -27.59
C SER A 62 -12.66 13.80 -27.75
N ARG A 63 -11.95 14.40 -26.79
CA ARG A 63 -10.48 14.48 -26.79
C ARG A 63 -9.79 13.32 -26.06
N ALA A 64 -10.54 12.50 -25.32
CA ALA A 64 -10.03 11.45 -24.45
C ALA A 64 -10.24 10.04 -25.01
N GLU A 65 -11.07 9.91 -26.06
CA GLU A 65 -11.39 8.66 -26.75
C GLU A 65 -10.44 8.36 -27.92
#